data_AF-A0A7X6X189-F1
#
_entry.id   AF-A0A7X6X189-F1
#
_cell.length_a   1.000
_cell.length_b   1.000
_cell.length_c   1.000
_cell.angle_alpha   90.00
_cell.angle_beta   90.00
_cell.angle_gamma   90.00
#
_symmetry.space_group_name_H-M   'P 1'
#
loop_
_entity.id
_entity.type
_entity.pdbx_description
1 polymer ?
#
loop_
_entity_poly.entity_id
_entity_poly.type
_entity_poly.pdbx_seq_one_letter_code
_entity_poly.pdbx_strand_id
1 'polypeptide(L)'
;MAKQIVYNEEARYALERGVNYLAEAVRTTLGPKGRNAVLEKKFGSPSITNDGVTIARVIELEDPLENMGAQLVKEVATKTNDVAGDSTT
;
A
#
# COMPACT_ATOMS: atom_id res chain seq x y z
N MET A 1 13.52 12.00 -18.95
CA MET A 1 13.70 10.53 -19.08
C MET A 1 12.76 10.01 -20.15
N ALA A 2 13.18 9.00 -20.90
CA ALA A 2 12.30 8.30 -21.85
C ALA A 2 11.25 7.47 -21.08
N LYS A 3 10.06 7.31 -21.66
CA LYS A 3 9.02 6.46 -21.06
C LYS A 3 9.35 4.99 -21.31
N GLN A 4 9.26 4.17 -20.26
CA GLN A 4 9.29 2.72 -20.40
C GLN A 4 7.90 2.22 -20.75
N ILE A 5 7.81 1.32 -21.74
CA ILE A 5 6.56 0.70 -22.14
C ILE A 5 6.73 -0.81 -22.03
N VAL A 6 5.83 -1.45 -21.28
CA VAL A 6 5.88 -2.87 -20.92
C VAL A 6 4.51 -3.48 -21.20
N TYR A 7 4.46 -4.74 -21.60
CA TYR A 7 3.24 -5.38 -22.10
C TYR A 7 3.02 -6.76 -21.47
N ASN A 8 1.80 -7.29 -21.66
CA ASN A 8 1.42 -8.66 -21.36
C ASN A 8 1.70 -9.08 -19.90
N GLU A 9 2.28 -10.27 -19.73
CA GLU A 9 2.49 -10.89 -18.43
C GLU A 9 3.52 -10.14 -17.59
N GLU A 10 4.56 -9.59 -18.19
CA GLU A 10 5.59 -8.82 -17.48
C GLU A 10 4.98 -7.61 -16.76
N ALA A 11 4.14 -6.86 -17.46
CA ALA A 11 3.40 -5.74 -16.87
C ALA A 11 2.45 -6.21 -15.76
N ARG A 12 1.72 -7.31 -15.97
CA ARG A 12 0.78 -7.85 -14.99
C ARG A 12 1.49 -8.32 -13.72
N TYR A 13 2.59 -9.06 -13.85
CA TYR A 13 3.35 -9.55 -12.70
C TYR A 13 4.00 -8.42 -11.92
N ALA A 14 4.48 -7.37 -12.58
CA ALA A 14 5.02 -6.20 -11.87
C ALA A 14 3.91 -5.50 -11.05
N LEU A 15 2.75 -5.25 -11.66
CA LEU A 15 1.61 -4.68 -10.95
C LEU A 15 1.17 -5.57 -9.77
N GLU A 16 1.06 -6.87 -9.99
CA GLU A 16 0.67 -7.85 -8.97
C GLU A 16 1.62 -7.85 -7.77
N ARG A 17 2.94 -7.79 -8.00
CA ARG A 17 3.92 -7.70 -6.90
C ARG A 17 3.71 -6.43 -6.07
N GLY A 18 3.44 -5.30 -6.71
CA GLY A 18 3.11 -4.06 -6.03
C GLY A 18 1.84 -4.12 -5.19
N VAL A 19 0.78 -4.70 -5.76
CA VAL A 19 -0.49 -4.95 -5.06
C VAL A 19 -0.29 -5.85 -3.85
N ASN A 20 0.42 -6.97 -4.04
CA ASN A 20 0.68 -7.93 -2.97
C ASN A 20 1.49 -7.30 -1.84
N TYR A 21 2.51 -6.50 -2.15
CA TYR A 21 3.29 -5.80 -1.13
C TYR A 21 2.41 -4.91 -0.24
N LEU A 22 1.55 -4.09 -0.85
CA LEU A 22 0.61 -3.24 -0.11
C LEU A 22 -0.37 -4.07 0.74
N ALA A 23 -0.97 -5.10 0.12
CA ALA A 23 -1.95 -5.95 0.78
C ALA A 23 -1.35 -6.72 1.96
N GLU A 24 -0.12 -7.22 1.83
CA GLU A 24 0.57 -7.94 2.90
C GLU A 24 0.91 -7.05 4.09
N ALA A 25 1.28 -5.79 3.84
CA ALA A 25 1.52 -4.83 4.91
C ALA A 25 0.22 -4.51 5.68
N VAL A 26 -0.87 -4.25 4.95
CA VAL A 26 -2.14 -3.80 5.52
C VAL A 26 -2.90 -4.95 6.19
N ARG A 27 -2.96 -6.15 5.59
CA ARG A 27 -3.75 -7.29 6.13
C ARG A 27 -3.38 -7.66 7.57
N THR A 28 -2.14 -7.38 7.99
CA THR A 28 -1.67 -7.71 9.34
C THR A 28 -2.44 -6.95 10.42
N THR A 29 -3.07 -5.84 10.07
CA THR A 29 -3.79 -4.98 11.01
C THR A 29 -5.30 -5.23 11.04
N LEU A 30 -5.78 -6.22 10.26
CA LEU A 30 -7.20 -6.51 10.12
C LEU A 30 -7.80 -7.16 11.38
N GLY A 31 -8.95 -6.65 11.80
CA GLY A 31 -9.81 -7.24 12.82
C GLY A 31 -9.36 -7.00 14.28
N PRO A 32 -10.09 -7.55 15.26
CA PRO A 32 -9.87 -7.25 16.68
C PRO A 32 -8.55 -7.80 17.24
N LYS A 33 -7.84 -8.64 16.48
CA LYS A 33 -6.51 -9.18 16.81
C LYS A 33 -5.43 -8.72 15.81
N GLY A 34 -5.70 -7.62 15.10
CA GLY A 34 -4.73 -6.98 14.21
C GLY A 34 -3.45 -6.62 14.97
N ARG A 35 -2.32 -6.74 14.28
CA ARG A 35 -1.00 -6.36 14.79
C ARG A 35 -0.71 -4.91 14.44
N ASN A 36 0.26 -4.33 15.13
CA ASN A 36 0.73 -2.99 14.82
C ASN A 36 1.83 -3.03 13.76
N ALA A 37 1.80 -2.09 12.83
CA ALA A 37 2.92 -1.73 11.99
C ALA A 37 3.75 -0.63 12.66
N VAL A 38 5.05 -0.66 12.41
CA VAL A 38 5.99 0.39 12.84
C VAL A 38 6.42 1.18 11.61
N LEU A 39 6.14 2.47 11.61
CA LEU A 39 6.40 3.38 10.51
C LEU A 39 7.57 4.30 10.87
N GLU A 40 8.57 4.34 10.02
CA GLU A 40 9.68 5.27 10.15
C GLU A 40 9.19 6.72 10.00
N LYS A 41 9.77 7.61 10.80
CA LYS A 41 9.63 9.06 10.65
C LYS A 41 11.01 9.66 10.44
N LYS A 42 11.11 10.63 9.52
CA LYS A 42 12.39 11.33 9.23
C LYS A 42 12.99 12.03 10.45
N PHE A 43 12.16 12.38 11.44
CA PHE A 43 12.59 13.02 12.68
C PHE A 43 11.76 12.50 13.86
N GLY A 44 12.39 12.35 15.03
CA GLY A 44 11.75 11.89 16.26
C GLY A 44 11.57 10.38 16.33
N SER A 45 10.62 9.94 17.16
CA SER A 45 10.33 8.51 17.37
C SER A 45 9.46 7.91 16.27
N PRO A 46 9.58 6.60 15.96
CA PRO A 46 8.74 5.93 14.99
C PRO A 46 7.26 5.97 15.37
N SER A 47 6.38 5.86 14.39
CA SER A 47 4.93 5.75 14.59
C SER A 47 4.53 4.29 14.71
N ILE A 48 3.75 3.94 15.73
CA ILE A 48 3.16 2.59 15.87
C ILE A 48 1.67 2.73 15.62
N THR A 49 1.12 1.98 14.66
CA THR A 49 -0.30 2.07 14.29
C THR A 49 -0.85 0.73 13.81
N ASN A 50 -2.15 0.51 13.99
CA ASN A 50 -2.93 -0.57 13.38
C ASN A 50 -3.93 -0.05 12.33
N ASP A 51 -3.85 1.24 11.97
CA ASP A 51 -4.68 1.83 10.92
C ASP A 51 -4.12 1.50 9.53
N GLY A 52 -4.85 0.67 8.79
CA GLY A 52 -4.49 0.24 7.44
C GLY A 52 -4.38 1.40 6.44
N VAL A 53 -5.17 2.48 6.60
CA VAL A 53 -5.08 3.65 5.70
C VAL A 53 -3.78 4.40 5.91
N THR A 54 -3.40 4.63 7.16
CA THR A 54 -2.11 5.26 7.50
C THR A 54 -0.94 4.43 7.00
N ILE A 55 -1.01 3.10 7.13
CA ILE A 55 0.03 2.19 6.62
C ILE A 55 0.11 2.23 5.10
N ALA A 56 -1.02 2.16 4.40
CA ALA A 56 -1.04 2.22 2.94
C ALA A 56 -0.50 3.55 2.39
N ARG A 57 -0.70 4.66 3.11
CA ARG A 57 -0.24 5.98 2.68
C ARG A 57 1.27 6.13 2.58
N VAL A 58 2.02 5.46 3.46
CA VAL A 58 3.48 5.56 3.51
C VAL A 58 4.21 4.57 2.62
N ILE A 59 3.48 3.63 2.01
CA ILE A 59 4.07 2.63 1.10
C ILE A 59 4.34 3.28 -0.26
N GLU A 60 5.61 3.25 -0.64
CA GLU A 60 6.14 3.66 -1.93
C GLU A 60 7.25 2.67 -2.30
N LEU A 61 7.17 2.09 -3.49
CA LEU A 61 8.12 1.09 -3.96
C LEU A 61 9.15 1.73 -4.89
N GLU A 62 10.39 1.25 -4.83
CA GLU A 62 11.48 1.75 -5.67
C GLU A 62 11.25 1.43 -7.15
N ASP A 63 10.73 0.24 -7.46
CA ASP A 63 10.37 -0.14 -8.83
C ASP A 63 9.11 0.61 -9.28
N PRO A 64 9.17 1.40 -10.38
CA PRO A 64 8.03 2.20 -10.81
C PRO A 64 6.79 1.39 -11.26
N LEU A 65 6.99 0.18 -11.81
CA LEU A 65 5.90 -0.68 -12.28
C LEU A 65 5.19 -1.33 -11.09
N GLU A 66 5.94 -1.79 -10.10
CA GLU A 66 5.38 -2.30 -8.85
C GLU A 66 4.72 -1.17 -8.07
N ASN A 67 5.36 0.00 -7.96
CA ASN A 67 4.78 1.15 -7.29
C ASN A 67 3.44 1.55 -7.93
N MET A 68 3.32 1.50 -9.26
CA MET A 68 2.06 1.75 -9.94
C MET A 68 0.95 0.78 -9.49
N GLY A 69 1.27 -0.50 -9.30
CA GLY A 69 0.34 -1.49 -8.74
C GLY A 69 -0.08 -1.15 -7.31
N ALA A 70 0.87 -0.79 -6.46
CA ALA A 70 0.60 -0.36 -5.08
C ALA A 70 -0.27 0.91 -5.03
N GLN A 71 0.02 1.92 -5.86
CA GLN A 71 -0.76 3.17 -5.89
C GLN A 71 -2.21 2.94 -6.35
N LEU A 72 -2.46 2.01 -7.29
CA LEU A 72 -3.81 1.68 -7.74
C LEU A 72 -4.69 1.19 -6.59
N VAL A 73 -4.18 0.27 -5.76
CA VAL A 73 -4.96 -0.30 -4.65
C VAL A 73 -5.09 0.68 -3.49
N LYS A 74 -4.05 1.50 -3.26
CA LYS A 74 -4.11 2.61 -2.30
C LYS A 74 -5.22 3.62 -2.66
N GLU A 75 -5.41 3.91 -3.95
CA GLU A 75 -6.50 4.80 -4.39
C GLU A 75 -7.87 4.20 -4.08
N VAL A 76 -8.05 2.89 -4.32
CA VAL A 76 -9.29 2.17 -3.98
C VAL A 76 -9.54 2.23 -2.46
N ALA A 77 -8.53 1.91 -1.65
CA ALA A 77 -8.64 1.95 -0.19
C ALA A 77 -8.98 3.36 0.33
N THR A 78 -8.40 4.40 -0.25
CA THR A 78 -8.68 5.79 0.13
C THR A 78 -10.12 6.18 -0.19
N LYS A 79 -10.61 5.83 -1.39
CA LYS A 79 -12.01 6.11 -1.78
C LYS A 79 -13.01 5.38 -0.89
N THR A 80 -12.74 4.12 -0.54
CA THR A 80 -13.58 3.37 0.41
C THR A 80 -13.62 4.06 1.77
N ASN A 81 -12.46 4.55 2.26
CA ASN A 81 -12.39 5.30 3.50
C ASN A 81 -13.26 6.56 3.49
N ASP A 82 -13.22 7.32 2.40
CA ASP A 82 -13.93 8.60 2.29
C ASP A 82 -15.46 8.42 2.31
N VAL A 83 -15.96 7.25 1.87
CA VAL A 83 -17.39 6.93 1.82
C VAL A 83 -17.87 6.26 3.12
N ALA A 84 -17.11 5.29 3.63
CA ALA A 84 -17.56 4.41 4.69
C ALA A 84 -16.91 4.70 6.06
N GLY A 85 -15.74 5.34 6.09
CA GLY A 85 -14.96 5.59 7.31
C GLY A 85 -14.38 4.35 8.00
N ASP A 86 -14.64 3.15 7.46
CA ASP A 86 -14.22 1.84 7.95
C ASP A 86 -14.14 0.87 6.75
N SER A 87 -13.51 -0.31 6.91
CA SER A 87 -13.36 -1.36 5.87
C SER A 87 -12.34 -1.10 4.75
N THR A 88 -11.21 -0.48 5.06
CA THR A 88 -10.11 -0.21 4.10
C THR A 88 -8.97 -1.24 4.15
N THR A 89 -8.96 -2.06 5.19
CA THR A 89 -7.96 -3.09 5.49
C THR A 89 -8.48 -4.46 5.04
#